data_AF-A0A8T5AXN3-F1
#
_entry.id   AF-A0A8T5AXN3-F1
#
_cell.length_a   1.000
_cell.length_b   1.000
_cell.length_c   1.000
_cell.angle_alpha   90.00
_cell.angle_beta   90.00
_cell.angle_gamma   90.00
#
_symmetry.space_group_name_H-M   'P 1'
#
loop_
_entity.id
_entity.type
_entity.pdbx_description
1 polymer ?
#
loop_
_entity_poly.entity_id
_entity_poly.type
_entity_poly.pdbx_seq_one_letter_code
_entity_poly.pdbx_strand_id
1 'polypeptide(L)'
;MGKGNIWRITVFLILSYIIALLLDIASLYGWLPIFLWGFVRMWSVTLSIVLCLTIHKERASAHLKKFLEFSTRILRLYLLSPLMIYATLGIYILLAIPLGLFDFSAYVDLLVEGISSSLAGDQAANLAVALAYVQIALAYLAALTLNAFFH
;
A
#
# COMPACT_ATOMS: atom_id res chain seq x y z
N MET A 1 18.19 -24.34 -18.17
CA MET A 1 18.13 -24.18 -16.69
C MET A 1 18.74 -25.41 -16.05
N GLY A 2 19.77 -25.26 -15.21
CA GLY A 2 20.40 -26.41 -14.53
C GLY A 2 19.47 -27.01 -13.47
N LYS A 3 19.58 -28.34 -13.23
CA LYS A 3 18.80 -29.07 -12.21
C LYS A 3 18.79 -28.39 -10.83
N GLY A 4 19.88 -27.72 -10.45
CA GLY A 4 19.98 -26.97 -9.19
C GLY A 4 19.03 -25.76 -9.07
N ASN A 5 18.67 -25.12 -10.18
CA ASN A 5 17.76 -23.96 -10.15
C ASN A 5 16.30 -24.40 -9.95
N ILE A 6 15.92 -25.53 -10.56
CA ILE A 6 14.57 -26.09 -10.42
C ILE A 6 14.32 -26.51 -8.97
N TRP A 7 15.32 -27.13 -8.33
CA TRP A 7 15.24 -27.49 -6.91
C TRP A 7 15.04 -26.28 -6.00
N ARG A 8 15.83 -25.20 -6.21
CA ARG A 8 15.69 -23.95 -5.45
C ARG A 8 14.30 -23.34 -5.55
N ILE A 9 13.75 -23.28 -6.77
CA ILE A 9 12.40 -22.75 -7.01
C ILE A 9 11.36 -23.62 -6.30
N THR A 10 11.52 -24.94 -6.34
CA THR A 10 10.59 -25.88 -5.69
C THR A 10 10.60 -25.71 -4.16
N VAL A 11 11.79 -25.62 -3.56
CA VAL A 11 11.94 -25.38 -2.11
C VAL A 11 11.30 -24.06 -1.70
N PHE A 12 11.51 -22.99 -2.47
CA PHE A 12 10.89 -21.70 -2.24
C PHE A 12 9.35 -21.78 -2.29
N LEU A 13 8.79 -22.40 -3.33
CA LEU A 13 7.33 -22.55 -3.48
C LEU A 13 6.71 -23.30 -2.31
N ILE A 14 7.33 -24.41 -1.89
CA ILE A 14 6.85 -25.22 -0.76
C ILE A 14 6.87 -24.39 0.53
N LEU A 15 7.98 -23.69 0.80
CA LEU A 15 8.10 -22.82 1.99
C LEU A 15 7.05 -21.72 2.00
N SER A 16 6.90 -20.99 0.90
CA SER A 16 5.91 -19.92 0.79
C SER A 16 4.50 -20.41 1.02
N TYR A 17 4.15 -21.56 0.44
CA TYR A 17 2.82 -22.12 0.60
C TYR A 17 2.56 -22.57 2.05
N ILE A 18 3.52 -23.24 2.69
CA ILE A 18 3.39 -23.69 4.08
C ILE A 18 3.29 -22.50 5.04
N ILE A 19 4.15 -21.48 4.88
CA ILE A 19 4.14 -20.30 5.76
C ILE A 19 2.82 -19.54 5.60
N ALA A 20 2.36 -19.33 4.37
CA ALA A 20 1.08 -18.68 4.10
C ALA A 20 -0.07 -19.47 4.74
N LEU A 21 -0.11 -20.78 4.55
CA LEU A 21 -1.16 -21.64 5.10
C LEU A 21 -1.18 -21.64 6.63
N LEU A 22 -0.02 -21.66 7.28
CA LEU A 22 0.07 -21.55 8.74
C LEU A 22 -0.46 -20.20 9.25
N LEU A 23 -0.18 -19.11 8.54
CA LEU A 23 -0.68 -17.77 8.90
C LEU A 23 -2.21 -17.66 8.73
N ASP A 24 -2.77 -18.28 7.70
CA ASP A 24 -4.24 -18.33 7.53
C ASP A 24 -4.90 -19.10 8.65
N ILE A 25 -4.36 -20.27 8.98
CA ILE A 25 -4.86 -21.09 10.08
C ILE A 25 -4.79 -20.29 11.39
N ALA A 26 -3.67 -19.64 11.69
CA ALA A 26 -3.51 -18.83 12.88
C ALA A 26 -4.54 -17.69 12.97
N SER A 27 -4.89 -17.06 11.83
CA SER A 27 -5.93 -16.03 11.80
C SER A 27 -7.33 -16.60 11.99
N LEU A 28 -7.65 -17.75 11.39
CA LEU A 28 -8.94 -18.43 11.56
C LEU A 28 -9.20 -18.85 13.01
N TYR A 29 -8.15 -19.25 13.75
CA TYR A 29 -8.25 -19.56 15.18
C TYR A 29 -8.26 -18.31 16.09
N GLY A 30 -8.25 -17.11 15.51
CA GLY A 30 -8.28 -15.85 16.26
C GLY A 30 -6.97 -15.48 16.96
N TRP A 31 -5.87 -16.20 16.68
CA TRP A 31 -4.55 -15.89 17.26
C TRP A 31 -3.91 -14.67 16.61
N LEU A 32 -4.29 -14.37 15.37
CA LEU A 32 -3.86 -13.18 14.65
C LEU A 32 -5.07 -12.30 14.28
N PRO A 33 -5.15 -11.06 14.79
CA PRO A 33 -6.19 -10.13 14.38
C PRO A 33 -6.02 -9.76 12.89
N ILE A 34 -7.14 -9.51 12.21
CA ILE A 34 -7.22 -9.38 10.73
C ILE A 34 -6.24 -8.34 10.17
N PHE A 35 -6.09 -7.20 10.84
CA PHE A 35 -5.16 -6.15 10.41
C PHE A 35 -3.69 -6.61 10.48
N LEU A 36 -3.34 -7.39 11.49
CA LEU A 36 -2.00 -7.93 11.67
C LEU A 36 -1.76 -9.12 10.73
N TRP A 37 -2.81 -9.91 10.44
CA TRP A 37 -2.76 -11.01 9.50
C TRP A 37 -2.41 -10.51 8.09
N GLY A 38 -3.09 -9.46 7.62
CA GLY A 38 -2.81 -8.89 6.30
C GLY A 38 -1.35 -8.44 6.17
N PHE A 39 -0.83 -7.78 7.21
CA PHE A 39 0.57 -7.38 7.28
C PHE A 39 1.51 -8.59 7.26
N VAL A 40 1.39 -9.52 8.21
CA VAL A 40 2.30 -10.67 8.33
C VAL A 40 2.23 -11.57 7.09
N ARG A 41 1.05 -11.69 6.46
CA ARG A 41 0.86 -12.46 5.23
C ARG A 41 1.58 -11.85 4.04
N MET A 42 1.65 -10.53 3.90
CA MET A 42 2.47 -9.87 2.87
C MET A 42 3.96 -10.18 3.04
N TRP A 43 4.45 -10.21 4.29
CA TRP A 43 5.86 -10.49 4.61
C TRP A 43 6.23 -11.98 4.55
N SER A 44 5.26 -12.89 4.41
CA SER A 44 5.49 -14.34 4.34
C SER A 44 6.40 -14.76 3.18
N VAL A 45 6.28 -14.09 2.02
CA VAL A 45 7.11 -14.34 0.84
C VAL A 45 8.56 -13.95 1.12
N THR A 46 8.77 -12.78 1.73
CA THR A 46 10.10 -12.31 2.15
C THR A 46 10.73 -13.28 3.15
N LEU A 47 9.96 -13.76 4.13
CA LEU A 47 10.41 -14.79 5.08
C LEU A 47 10.84 -16.08 4.36
N SER A 48 10.07 -16.49 3.35
CA SER A 48 10.36 -17.69 2.55
C SER A 48 11.65 -17.56 1.76
N ILE A 49 11.93 -16.37 1.19
CA ILE A 49 13.17 -16.07 0.50
C ILE A 49 14.35 -16.18 1.48
N VAL A 50 14.23 -15.57 2.66
CA VAL A 50 15.29 -15.62 3.69
C VAL A 50 15.56 -17.06 4.13
N LEU A 51 14.52 -17.86 4.37
CA LEU A 51 14.64 -19.27 4.72
C LEU A 51 15.28 -20.09 3.59
N CYS A 52 14.84 -19.88 2.35
CA CYS A 52 15.40 -20.56 1.18
C CYS A 52 16.89 -20.25 0.99
N LEU A 53 17.31 -18.99 1.17
CA LEU A 53 18.72 -18.58 1.13
C LEU A 53 19.53 -19.23 2.25
N THR A 54 18.95 -19.30 3.46
CA THR A 54 19.58 -19.93 4.62
C THR A 54 19.80 -21.44 4.40
N ILE A 55 18.81 -22.14 3.86
CA ILE A 55 18.91 -23.58 3.51
C ILE A 55 20.02 -23.83 2.49
N HIS A 56 20.20 -22.92 1.54
CA HIS A 56 21.25 -23.03 0.52
C HIS A 56 22.61 -22.47 0.97
N LYS A 57 22.76 -22.12 2.26
CA LYS A 57 23.97 -21.53 2.86
C LYS A 57 24.41 -20.23 2.19
N GLU A 58 23.49 -19.52 1.56
CA GLU A 58 23.73 -18.20 0.99
C GLU A 58 23.47 -17.13 2.06
N ARG A 59 24.31 -16.09 2.08
CA ARG A 59 24.14 -14.99 3.05
C ARG A 59 22.95 -14.13 2.62
N ALA A 60 21.84 -14.25 3.34
CA ALA A 60 20.65 -13.43 3.12
C ALA A 60 20.96 -11.93 3.15
N SER A 61 21.87 -11.50 4.03
CA SER A 61 22.30 -10.10 4.14
C SER A 61 22.99 -9.56 2.88
N ALA A 62 23.75 -10.40 2.15
CA ALA A 62 24.41 -9.99 0.91
C ALA A 62 23.40 -9.82 -0.23
N HIS A 63 22.39 -10.68 -0.30
CA HIS A 63 21.28 -10.55 -1.25
C HIS A 63 20.37 -9.38 -0.91
N LEU A 64 19.99 -9.21 0.38
CA LEU A 64 19.20 -8.08 0.83
C LEU A 64 19.90 -6.76 0.51
N LYS A 65 21.22 -6.67 0.75
CA LYS A 65 22.01 -5.46 0.43
C LYS A 65 21.95 -5.12 -1.05
N LYS A 66 21.96 -6.12 -1.93
CA LYS A 66 21.81 -5.94 -3.38
C LYS A 66 20.41 -5.46 -3.79
N PHE A 67 19.36 -5.85 -3.05
CA PHE A 67 18.00 -5.33 -3.24
C PHE A 67 17.81 -3.93 -2.62
N LEU A 68 18.49 -3.66 -1.50
CA LEU A 68 18.51 -2.38 -0.78
C LEU A 68 19.46 -1.36 -1.40
N GLU A 69 20.19 -1.69 -2.46
CA GLU A 69 20.88 -0.70 -3.27
C GLU A 69 19.81 0.18 -3.92
N PHE A 70 19.41 1.21 -3.18
CA PHE A 70 18.50 2.28 -3.59
C PHE A 70 19.12 2.97 -4.81
N SER A 71 18.85 2.42 -5.98
CA SER A 71 19.10 3.12 -7.22
C SER A 71 18.18 4.34 -7.25
N THR A 72 18.74 5.49 -7.62
CA THR A 72 17.95 6.71 -7.89
C THR A 72 16.81 6.45 -8.88
N ARG A 73 16.95 5.43 -9.74
CA ARG A 73 15.89 4.96 -10.65
C ARG A 73 14.72 4.32 -9.91
N ILE A 74 14.98 3.48 -8.91
CA ILE A 74 13.93 2.83 -8.09
C ILE A 74 13.22 3.88 -7.25
N LEU A 75 13.97 4.80 -6.62
CA LEU A 75 13.37 5.90 -5.86
C LEU A 75 12.49 6.80 -6.74
N ARG A 76 12.93 7.09 -7.98
CA ARG A 76 12.13 7.88 -8.93
C ARG A 76 10.85 7.16 -9.31
N LEU A 77 10.91 5.85 -9.62
CA LEU A 77 9.71 5.05 -9.94
C LEU A 77 8.76 4.94 -8.74
N TYR A 78 9.32 4.79 -7.55
CA TYR A 78 8.57 4.74 -6.30
C TYR A 78 7.79 6.04 -6.04
N LEU A 79 8.42 7.20 -6.25
CA LEU A 79 7.76 8.51 -6.18
C LEU A 79 6.77 8.73 -7.35
N LEU A 80 7.03 8.14 -8.51
CA LEU A 80 6.14 8.24 -9.67
C LEU A 80 4.83 7.47 -9.46
N SER A 81 4.87 6.36 -8.71
CA SER A 81 3.71 5.48 -8.48
C SER A 81 2.48 6.22 -7.93
N PRO A 82 2.54 6.94 -6.79
CA PRO A 82 1.39 7.68 -6.31
C PRO A 82 0.99 8.81 -7.27
N LEU A 83 1.94 9.45 -7.96
CA LEU A 83 1.62 10.45 -8.98
C LEU A 83 0.74 9.88 -10.11
N MET A 84 1.03 8.65 -10.56
CA MET A 84 0.24 7.93 -11.54
C MET A 84 -1.17 7.60 -11.03
N ILE A 85 -1.31 7.29 -9.74
CA ILE A 85 -2.61 7.07 -9.10
C ILE A 85 -3.44 8.36 -9.13
N TYR A 86 -2.85 9.50 -8.77
CA TYR A 86 -3.53 10.80 -8.85
C TYR A 86 -3.91 11.18 -10.28
N ALA A 87 -3.04 10.92 -11.25
CA ALA A 87 -3.35 11.15 -12.66
C ALA A 87 -4.56 10.30 -13.11
N THR A 88 -4.59 9.02 -12.70
CA THR A 88 -5.71 8.12 -12.99
C THR A 88 -7.00 8.57 -12.32
N LEU A 89 -6.92 9.00 -11.05
CA LEU A 89 -8.05 9.57 -10.31
C LEU A 89 -8.60 10.82 -11.02
N GLY A 90 -7.71 11.71 -11.49
CA GLY A 90 -8.07 12.90 -12.25
C GLY A 90 -8.81 12.55 -13.54
N ILE A 91 -8.34 11.54 -14.29
CA ILE A 91 -9.03 11.04 -15.48
C ILE A 91 -10.42 10.49 -15.11
N TYR A 92 -10.52 9.72 -14.02
CA TYR A 92 -11.80 9.19 -13.57
C TYR A 92 -12.79 10.30 -13.22
N ILE A 93 -12.36 11.31 -12.48
CA ILE A 93 -13.18 12.48 -12.14
C ILE A 93 -13.63 13.23 -13.41
N LEU A 94 -12.72 13.48 -14.35
CA LEU A 94 -13.03 14.14 -15.62
C LEU A 94 -14.08 13.38 -16.44
N LEU A 95 -14.07 12.04 -16.38
CA LEU A 95 -15.08 11.21 -17.04
C LEU A 95 -16.40 11.15 -16.25
N ALA A 96 -16.34 11.18 -14.92
CA ALA A 96 -17.50 11.05 -14.04
C ALA A 96 -18.35 12.34 -13.96
N ILE A 97 -17.72 13.53 -14.04
CA ILE A 97 -18.41 14.83 -14.01
C ILE A 97 -19.48 14.95 -15.11
N PRO A 98 -19.20 14.75 -16.41
CA PRO A 98 -20.22 14.88 -17.46
C PRO A 98 -21.32 13.82 -17.37
N LEU A 99 -21.06 12.70 -16.68
CA LEU A 99 -22.03 11.64 -16.42
C LEU A 99 -22.88 11.91 -15.16
N GLY A 100 -22.60 12.99 -14.41
CA GLY A 100 -23.28 13.29 -13.14
C GLY A 100 -22.97 12.29 -12.03
N LEU A 101 -21.91 11.49 -12.17
CA LEU A 101 -21.54 10.43 -11.22
C LEU A 101 -20.59 10.94 -10.11
N PHE A 102 -20.05 12.15 -10.26
CA PHE A 102 -19.17 12.76 -9.28
C PHE A 102 -19.65 14.18 -8.96
N ASP A 103 -19.96 14.42 -7.69
CA ASP A 103 -20.34 15.72 -7.15
C ASP A 103 -19.37 16.13 -6.04
N PHE A 104 -18.49 17.07 -6.35
CA PHE A 104 -17.54 17.60 -5.37
C PHE A 104 -18.24 18.49 -4.32
N SER A 105 -19.35 19.13 -4.68
CA SER A 105 -20.11 20.00 -3.78
C SER A 105 -20.71 19.17 -2.65
N ALA A 106 -21.28 18.00 -2.96
CA ALA A 106 -21.80 17.08 -1.96
C ALA A 106 -20.73 16.66 -0.92
N TYR A 107 -19.48 16.48 -1.35
CA TYR A 107 -18.38 16.18 -0.43
C TYR A 107 -18.01 17.38 0.45
N VAL A 108 -17.99 18.59 -0.12
CA VAL A 108 -17.76 19.83 0.64
C VAL A 108 -18.91 20.07 1.63
N ASP A 109 -20.15 19.81 1.24
CA ASP A 109 -21.33 20.00 2.10
C ASP A 109 -21.30 19.09 3.32
N LEU A 110 -20.84 17.85 3.17
CA LEU A 110 -20.60 16.94 4.31
C LEU A 110 -19.53 17.49 5.28
N LEU A 111 -18.49 18.12 4.75
CA LEU A 111 -17.46 18.77 5.58
C LEU A 111 -18.02 20.01 6.27
N VAL A 112 -18.83 20.81 5.57
CA VAL A 112 -19.52 21.97 6.15
C VAL A 112 -20.43 21.52 7.29
N GLU A 113 -21.22 20.48 7.10
CA GLU A 113 -22.12 19.93 8.13
C GLU A 113 -21.32 19.52 9.38
N GLY A 114 -20.18 18.85 9.20
CA GLY A 114 -19.29 18.47 10.30
C GLY A 114 -18.59 19.63 11.04
N ILE A 115 -18.44 20.80 10.41
CA ILE A 115 -17.74 21.97 10.97
C ILE A 115 -18.73 23.05 11.44
N SER A 116 -19.96 23.02 10.93
CA SER A 116 -21.04 23.98 11.20
C SER A 116 -21.45 24.05 12.69
N SER A 117 -21.12 23.03 13.48
CA SER A 117 -21.31 23.04 14.94
C SER A 117 -20.44 24.07 15.66
N SER A 118 -19.41 24.62 14.99
CA SER A 118 -18.38 25.45 15.62
C SER A 118 -18.12 26.78 14.92
N LEU A 119 -18.62 26.98 13.69
CA LEU A 119 -18.37 28.19 12.88
C LEU A 119 -19.62 28.61 12.10
N ALA A 120 -19.79 29.92 11.90
CA ALA A 120 -20.89 30.48 11.12
C ALA A 120 -20.73 30.21 9.60
N GLY A 121 -21.86 30.02 8.91
CA GLY A 121 -21.99 29.45 7.56
C GLY A 121 -20.89 29.79 6.55
N ASP A 122 -20.68 31.07 6.24
CA ASP A 122 -19.70 31.47 5.21
C ASP A 122 -18.24 31.15 5.59
N GLN A 123 -17.92 31.14 6.88
CA GLN A 123 -16.59 30.74 7.36
C GLN A 123 -16.43 29.22 7.31
N ALA A 124 -17.48 28.47 7.66
CA ALA A 124 -17.48 27.01 7.60
C ALA A 124 -17.31 26.51 6.15
N ALA A 125 -17.98 27.14 5.17
CA ALA A 125 -17.87 26.79 3.75
C ALA A 125 -16.45 26.99 3.20
N ASN A 126 -15.85 28.15 3.43
CA ASN A 126 -14.48 28.44 2.97
C ASN A 126 -13.45 27.50 3.60
N LEU A 127 -13.63 27.16 4.88
CA LEU A 127 -12.74 26.27 5.62
C LEU A 127 -12.90 24.81 5.16
N ALA A 128 -14.14 24.37 4.89
CA ALA A 128 -14.43 23.04 4.35
C ALA A 128 -13.80 22.83 2.96
N VAL A 129 -13.88 23.83 2.07
CA VAL A 129 -13.21 23.78 0.76
C VAL A 129 -11.70 23.67 0.92
N ALA A 130 -11.10 24.48 1.79
CA ALA A 130 -9.67 24.42 2.07
C ALA A 130 -9.26 23.05 2.63
N LEU A 131 -10.05 22.49 3.56
CA LEU A 131 -9.81 21.17 4.12
C LEU A 131 -9.95 20.06 3.09
N ALA A 132 -10.92 20.14 2.17
CA ALA A 132 -11.05 19.18 1.08
C ALA A 132 -9.77 19.13 0.23
N TYR A 133 -9.23 20.28 -0.18
CA TYR A 133 -7.97 20.33 -0.93
C TYR A 133 -6.77 19.84 -0.11
N VAL A 134 -6.69 20.19 1.16
CA VAL A 134 -5.63 19.71 2.05
C VAL A 134 -5.70 18.20 2.24
N GLN A 135 -6.90 17.62 2.38
CA GLN A 135 -7.08 16.16 2.48
C GLN A 135 -6.62 15.45 1.21
N ILE A 136 -6.88 16.00 0.02
CA ILE A 136 -6.37 15.46 -1.24
C ILE A 136 -4.83 15.48 -1.25
N ALA A 137 -4.20 16.55 -0.79
CA ALA A 137 -2.74 16.64 -0.70
C ALA A 137 -2.15 15.71 0.37
N LEU A 138 -2.80 15.60 1.54
CA LEU A 138 -2.39 14.70 2.62
C LEU A 138 -2.57 13.23 2.23
N ALA A 139 -3.58 12.90 1.42
CA ALA A 139 -3.76 11.56 0.89
C ALA A 139 -2.55 11.11 0.05
N TYR A 140 -1.78 12.04 -0.54
CA TYR A 140 -0.58 11.72 -1.31
C TYR A 140 0.57 11.33 -0.38
N LEU A 141 0.74 12.09 0.70
CA LEU A 141 1.69 11.75 1.76
C LEU A 141 1.30 10.44 2.45
N ALA A 142 0.01 10.23 2.73
CA ALA A 142 -0.50 8.98 3.26
C ALA A 142 -0.27 7.80 2.30
N ALA A 143 -0.49 8.00 1.00
CA ALA A 143 -0.20 6.98 -0.01
C ALA A 143 1.30 6.68 -0.08
N LEU A 144 2.17 7.69 0.00
CA LEU A 144 3.62 7.51 0.06
C LEU A 144 4.08 6.77 1.32
N THR A 145 3.50 7.08 2.49
CA THR A 145 3.86 6.42 3.75
C THR A 145 3.33 5.00 3.82
N LEU A 146 2.08 4.76 3.39
CA LEU A 146 1.53 3.41 3.27
C LEU A 146 2.35 2.60 2.28
N ASN A 147 2.63 3.14 1.10
CA ASN A 147 3.46 2.44 0.12
C ASN A 147 4.91 2.22 0.63
N ALA A 148 5.37 2.98 1.63
CA ALA A 148 6.72 2.82 2.20
C ALA A 148 6.73 1.81 3.36
N PHE A 149 5.58 1.63 4.01
CA PHE A 149 5.39 0.68 5.10
C PHE A 149 5.02 -0.73 4.61
N PHE A 150 4.33 -0.81 3.47
CA PHE A 150 3.81 -2.06 2.92
C PHE A 150 4.63 -2.63 1.75
N HIS A 151 5.79 -2.05 1.44
CA HIS A 151 6.64 -2.41 0.30
C HIS A 151 8.12 -2.47 0.68
#